data_AF-A0A964L587-F1
#
_entry.id   AF-A0A964L587-F1
#
_cell.length_a   1.000
_cell.length_b   1.000
_cell.length_c   1.000
_cell.angle_alpha   90.00
_cell.angle_beta   90.00
_cell.angle_gamma   90.00
#
_symmetry.space_group_name_H-M   'P 1'
#
loop_
_entity.id
_entity.type
_entity.pdbx_description
1 polymer ?
#
loop_
_entity_poly.entity_id
_entity_poly.type
_entity_poly.pdbx_seq_one_letter_code
_entity_poly.pdbx_strand_id
1 'polypeptide(L)' 'MSSLWLTNSAVAGEKQKTPDLDRLTDANFPSLFHTLQPPKVEPWKSIPWHISIVEAAPQAEKEGKPIFMWQADGWPLGCG' A
#
# COMPACT_ATOMS: atom_id res chain seq x y z
N MET A 1 52.92 -27.50 25.12
CA MET A 1 52.08 -28.39 24.27
C MET A 1 50.81 -28.63 25.07
N SER A 2 49.58 -28.38 24.64
CA SER A 2 49.00 -28.17 23.31
C SER A 2 47.68 -27.39 23.44
N SER A 3 47.24 -26.78 22.34
CA SER A 3 46.21 -25.73 22.20
C SER A 3 44.81 -26.00 22.77
N LEU A 4 44.22 -24.90 23.25
CA LEU A 4 42.78 -24.63 23.29
C LEU A 4 42.18 -24.67 21.88
N TRP A 5 40.96 -25.19 21.77
CA TRP A 5 40.06 -24.86 20.66
C TRP A 5 38.71 -24.39 21.24
N LEU A 6 38.53 -23.07 21.28
CA LEU A 6 37.20 -22.46 21.26
C LEU A 6 36.65 -22.63 19.85
N THR A 7 35.57 -23.39 19.69
CA THR A 7 34.81 -23.39 18.43
C THR A 7 34.02 -22.09 18.32
N ASN A 8 34.57 -21.14 17.59
CA ASN A 8 33.84 -19.96 17.16
C ASN A 8 32.92 -20.37 16.01
N SER A 9 31.66 -20.71 16.31
CA SER A 9 30.63 -20.81 15.27
C SER A 9 30.36 -19.39 14.77
N ALA A 10 30.98 -19.03 13.66
CA ALA A 10 30.58 -17.87 12.89
C ALA A 10 29.14 -18.09 12.44
N VAL A 11 28.18 -17.50 13.16
CA VAL A 11 26.88 -17.17 12.56
C VAL A 11 27.24 -16.18 11.46
N ALA A 12 27.32 -16.66 10.22
CA ALA A 12 27.38 -15.81 9.05
C ALA A 12 26.12 -14.95 9.11
N GLY A 13 26.25 -13.72 9.62
CA GLY A 13 25.15 -12.79 9.68
C GLY A 13 24.60 -12.67 8.27
N GLU A 14 23.33 -13.04 8.09
CA GLU A 14 22.60 -12.66 6.89
C GLU A 14 22.79 -11.16 6.75
N LYS A 15 23.50 -10.74 5.69
CA LYS A 15 23.61 -9.32 5.37
C LYS A 15 22.19 -8.82 5.22
N GLN A 16 21.71 -8.08 6.21
CA GLN A 16 20.40 -7.45 6.16
C GLN A 16 20.37 -6.59 4.90
N LYS A 17 19.62 -7.06 3.90
CA LYS A 17 19.54 -6.43 2.59
C LYS A 17 18.83 -5.11 2.81
N THR A 18 19.57 -4.00 2.74
CA THR A 18 18.98 -2.66 2.75
C THR A 18 17.88 -2.64 1.69
N PRO A 19 16.63 -2.26 2.03
CA PRO A 19 15.55 -2.24 1.05
C PRO A 19 15.96 -1.35 -0.12
N ASP A 20 15.78 -1.84 -1.35
CA ASP A 20 15.82 -0.99 -2.53
C ASP A 20 14.69 0.02 -2.39
N LEU A 21 15.05 1.30 -2.20
CA LEU A 21 14.08 2.39 -1.99
C LEU A 21 13.65 3.05 -3.30
N ASP A 22 14.36 2.78 -4.41
CA ASP A 22 14.13 3.44 -5.69
C ASP A 22 13.14 2.67 -6.58
N ARG A 23 12.83 1.42 -6.23
CA ARG A 23 11.92 0.55 -6.99
C ARG A 23 10.88 -0.11 -6.09
N LEU A 24 9.65 -0.20 -6.55
CA LEU A 24 8.64 -1.06 -5.92
C LEU A 24 9.00 -2.54 -6.18
N THR A 25 9.12 -3.33 -5.12
CA THR A 25 9.41 -4.77 -5.17
C THR A 25 8.49 -5.52 -4.20
N ASP A 26 8.27 -6.81 -4.42
CA ASP A 26 7.42 -7.62 -3.53
C ASP A 26 7.91 -7.60 -2.07
N ALA A 27 9.23 -7.48 -1.87
CA ALA A 27 9.84 -7.44 -0.55
C ALA A 27 9.59 -6.12 0.20
N ASN A 28 9.54 -4.98 -0.50
CA ASN A 28 9.34 -3.67 0.13
C ASN A 28 7.88 -3.18 0.08
N PHE A 29 7.06 -3.78 -0.79
CA PHE A 29 5.65 -3.39 -0.97
C PHE A 29 4.87 -3.37 0.35
N PRO A 30 4.91 -4.39 1.23
CA PRO A 30 4.11 -4.38 2.46
C PRO A 30 4.41 -3.18 3.36
N SER A 31 5.70 -2.82 3.48
CA SER A 31 6.14 -1.69 4.28
C SER A 31 5.73 -0.35 3.68
N LEU A 32 5.91 -0.20 2.36
CA LEU A 32 5.53 1.02 1.64
C LEU A 32 4.01 1.21 1.66
N PHE A 33 3.25 0.16 1.32
CA PHE A 33 1.79 0.17 1.33
C PHE A 33 1.24 0.56 2.71
N HIS A 34 1.80 -0.01 3.78
CA HIS A 34 1.42 0.34 5.16
C HIS A 34 1.67 1.82 5.48
N THR A 35 2.78 2.38 5.01
CA THR A 35 3.17 3.78 5.27
C THR A 35 2.31 4.77 4.47
N LEU A 36 1.87 4.39 3.28
CA LEU A 36 1.03 5.22 2.40
C LEU A 36 -0.46 5.14 2.74
N GLN A 37 -0.86 4.38 3.76
CA GLN A 37 -2.26 4.35 4.17
C GLN A 37 -2.68 5.70 4.76
N PRO A 38 -3.82 6.26 4.32
CA PRO A 38 -4.39 7.43 4.99
C PRO A 38 -4.80 7.07 6.42
N PRO A 39 -4.98 8.08 7.31
CA PRO A 39 -5.44 7.87 8.67
C PRO A 39 -6.63 6.91 8.78
N LYS A 40 -6.72 6.21 9.92
CA LYS A 40 -7.76 5.19 10.14
C LYS A 40 -9.17 5.75 9.99
N VAL A 41 -9.37 6.98 10.44
CA VAL A 41 -10.66 7.67 10.39
C VAL A 41 -10.52 8.85 9.47
N GLU A 42 -11.24 8.76 8.35
CA GLU A 42 -11.33 9.80 7.34
C GLU A 42 -12.81 9.89 6.93
N PRO A 43 -13.45 11.08 6.96
CA PRO A 43 -14.88 11.20 6.66
C PRO A 43 -15.28 10.68 5.27
N TRP A 44 -14.39 10.76 4.28
CA TRP A 44 -14.67 10.26 2.94
C TRP A 44 -14.75 8.72 2.91
N LYS A 45 -14.14 7.99 3.85
CA LYS A 45 -14.22 6.51 3.90
C LYS A 45 -15.60 5.98 4.30
N SER A 46 -16.44 6.80 4.96
CA SER A 46 -17.80 6.37 5.37
C SER A 46 -18.83 6.50 4.25
N ILE A 47 -18.49 7.15 3.14
CA ILE A 47 -19.40 7.28 2.00
C ILE A 47 -19.43 5.93 1.28
N PRO A 48 -20.63 5.36 1.00
CA PRO A 48 -20.76 4.12 0.24
C PRO A 48 -20.48 4.38 -1.25
N TRP A 49 -19.21 4.59 -1.60
CA TRP A 49 -18.80 4.90 -2.96
C TRP A 49 -19.19 3.79 -3.92
N HIS A 50 -19.75 4.18 -5.07
CA HIS A 50 -19.81 3.31 -6.23
C HIS A 50 -18.50 3.44 -7.01
N ILE A 51 -17.87 2.30 -7.32
CA ILE A 51 -16.66 2.24 -8.16
C ILE A 51 -16.96 2.18 -9.65
N SER A 52 -18.23 1.92 -10.01
CA SER A 52 -18.69 1.80 -11.40
C SER A 52 -19.72 2.89 -11.71
N ILE A 53 -19.40 3.76 -12.66
CA ILE A 53 -20.33 4.79 -13.15
C ILE A 53 -21.52 4.15 -13.87
N VAL A 54 -21.30 3.03 -14.57
CA VAL A 54 -22.35 2.29 -15.30
C VAL A 54 -23.41 1.75 -14.33
N GLU A 55 -23.02 1.36 -13.13
CA GLU A 55 -23.95 0.91 -12.08
C GLU A 55 -24.54 2.08 -11.28
N ALA A 56 -23.75 3.11 -11.00
CA ALA A 56 -24.20 4.26 -10.21
C ALA A 56 -25.27 5.08 -10.92
N ALA A 57 -25.18 5.23 -12.25
CA ALA A 57 -26.11 6.05 -13.03
C ALA A 57 -27.59 5.60 -12.94
N PRO A 58 -27.95 4.32 -13.22
CA PRO A 58 -29.34 3.88 -13.10
C PRO A 58 -29.86 3.93 -11.66
N GLN A 59 -29.00 3.73 -10.66
CA GLN A 59 -29.39 3.86 -9.25
C GLN A 59 -29.72 5.32 -8.91
N ALA A 60 -28.90 6.27 -9.34
CA ALA A 60 -29.11 7.70 -9.13
C ALA A 60 -30.41 8.19 -9.79
N GLU A 61 -30.70 7.72 -11.01
CA GLU A 61 -31.97 7.98 -11.71
C GLU A 61 -33.16 7.44 -10.91
N LYS A 62 -33.11 6.16 -10.50
CA LYS A 62 -34.17 5.53 -9.71
C LYS A 62 -34.44 6.24 -8.38
N GLU A 63 -33.40 6.73 -7.73
CA GLU A 63 -33.51 7.45 -6.46
C GLU A 63 -33.81 8.95 -6.60
N GLY A 64 -33.77 9.49 -7.82
CA GLY A 64 -33.93 10.93 -8.08
C GLY A 64 -32.80 11.77 -7.47
N LYS A 65 -31.57 11.23 -7.42
CA LYS A 65 -30.40 11.89 -6.81
C LYS A 65 -29.35 12.26 -7.86
N PRO A 66 -28.59 13.36 -7.67
CA PRO A 66 -27.47 13.68 -8.54
C PRO A 66 -26.30 12.72 -8.33
N ILE A 67 -25.47 12.55 -9.36
CA ILE A 67 -24.19 11.83 -9.26
C ILE A 67 -23.09 12.82 -8.86
N PHE A 68 -22.35 12.48 -7.80
CA PHE A 68 -21.11 13.14 -7.43
C PHE A 68 -19.93 12.24 -7.78
N MET A 69 -19.03 12.72 -8.64
CA MET A 69 -17.85 11.98 -9.10
C MET A 69 -16.59 12.56 -8.46
N TRP A 70 -15.98 11.79 -7.57
CA TRP A 70 -14.65 12.08 -7.04
C TRP A 70 -13.62 11.36 -7.89
N GLN A 71 -12.86 12.11 -8.68
CA GLN A 71 -11.70 11.62 -9.41
C GLN A 71 -10.48 12.39 -8.92
N ALA A 72 -9.43 11.68 -8.50
CA ALA A 72 -8.13 12.29 -8.29
C ALA A 72 -7.42 12.34 -9.65
N ASP A 73 -7.43 13.50 -10.30
CA ASP A 73 -6.71 13.75 -11.55
C ASP A 73 -5.36 14.44 -11.28
N GLY A 74 -4.26 13.72 -11.53
CA GLY A 74 -2.96 14.31 -11.83
C GLY A 74 -1.78 13.92 -10.91
N TRP A 75 -0.67 13.50 -11.57
CA TRP A 75 0.70 13.24 -11.07
C TRP A 75 0.99 11.86 -10.46
N PRO A 76 2.23 11.32 -10.63
CA PRO A 76 2.53 9.91 -11.00
C PRO A 76 2.23 8.83 -9.95
N LEU A 77 1.55 9.18 -8.86
CA LEU A 77 1.01 8.25 -7.87
C LEU A 77 -0.54 8.17 -7.94
N GLY A 78 -1.15 8.71 -9.01
CA GLY A 78 -2.59 8.64 -9.30
C GLY A 78 -2.97 7.53 -10.29
N CYS A 79 -3.77 6.59 -9.77
CA CYS A 79 -4.63 5.59 -10.42
C CYS A 79 -4.07 4.81 -11.62
N GLY A 80 -3.12 3.91 -11.32
CA GLY A 80 -2.69 2.78 -12.14
C GLY A 80 -1.71 1.93 -11.35
#